data_AF-A0A0Q6BE21-F1
#
_entry.id   AF-A0A0Q6BE21-F1
#
_cell.length_a   1.000
_cell.length_b   1.000
_cell.length_c   1.000
_cell.angle_alpha   90.00
_cell.angle_beta   90.00
_cell.angle_gamma   90.00
#
_symmetry.space_group_name_H-M   'P 1'
#
loop_
_entity.id
_entity.type
_entity.pdbx_description
1 polymer ?
#
loop_
_entity_poly.entity_id
_entity_poly.type
_entity_poly.pdbx_seq_one_letter_code
_entity_poly.pdbx_strand_id
1 'polypeptide(L)'
;MKTQSWFTLLATLALVTLSTSVLAGNTTEKLPQDEQGFVTAIGKLKRSEIIALLGEPARAEDVKLKDSGRVVASIWHYHNINKDPQGAYYPTTELDLIDDQVSVIVFLNNDGSDATSGQTYEIQPTP
;
A
#
# COMPACT_ATOMS: atom_id res chain seq x y z
N MET A 1 -50.39 -21.98 -57.55
CA MET A 1 -50.88 -20.99 -56.56
C MET A 1 -50.22 -21.29 -55.22
N LYS A 2 -49.49 -20.30 -54.65
CA LYS A 2 -49.12 -20.08 -53.22
C LYS A 2 -48.31 -21.18 -52.49
N THR A 3 -47.29 -20.97 -51.64
CA THR A 3 -46.44 -19.87 -51.13
C THR A 3 -45.38 -20.58 -50.26
N GLN A 4 -44.07 -20.40 -50.49
CA GLN A 4 -43.15 -19.60 -49.65
C GLN A 4 -43.33 -19.71 -48.12
N SER A 5 -42.36 -20.30 -47.42
CA SER A 5 -41.71 -19.67 -46.26
C SER A 5 -40.40 -20.39 -45.91
N TRP A 6 -39.29 -19.67 -46.07
CA TRP A 6 -37.96 -20.00 -45.56
C TRP A 6 -37.73 -19.29 -44.22
N PHE A 7 -36.73 -19.78 -43.49
CA PHE A 7 -36.12 -19.26 -42.26
C PHE A 7 -36.82 -19.53 -40.93
N THR A 8 -36.20 -20.42 -40.16
CA THR A 8 -35.93 -20.10 -38.75
C THR A 8 -34.49 -20.50 -38.42
N LEU A 9 -33.64 -19.49 -38.28
CA LEU A 9 -32.35 -19.54 -37.60
C LEU A 9 -32.61 -19.24 -36.12
N LEU A 10 -31.93 -19.92 -35.19
CA LEU A 10 -31.32 -19.31 -34.00
C LEU A 10 -30.60 -20.36 -33.14
N ALA A 11 -29.28 -20.23 -33.11
CA ALA A 11 -28.41 -20.77 -32.09
C ALA A 11 -28.46 -19.88 -30.85
N THR A 12 -28.49 -20.45 -29.64
CA THR A 12 -27.83 -19.86 -28.47
C THR A 12 -27.51 -20.92 -27.42
N LEU A 13 -26.20 -20.99 -27.13
CA LEU A 13 -25.51 -21.66 -26.04
C LEU A 13 -25.70 -20.84 -24.74
N ALA A 14 -25.92 -21.50 -23.60
CA ALA A 14 -25.67 -20.88 -22.28
C ALA A 14 -25.33 -21.96 -21.24
N LEU A 15 -24.04 -22.31 -21.14
CA LEU A 15 -23.49 -22.95 -19.96
C LEU A 15 -23.34 -21.88 -18.89
N VAL A 16 -24.22 -21.87 -17.89
CA VAL A 16 -24.06 -20.99 -16.73
C VAL A 16 -23.28 -21.76 -15.67
N THR A 17 -21.96 -21.62 -15.65
CA THR A 17 -21.17 -21.97 -14.48
C THR A 17 -21.29 -20.82 -13.48
N LEU A 18 -22.08 -21.01 -12.41
CA LEU A 18 -21.99 -20.14 -11.24
C LEU A 18 -20.66 -20.43 -10.54
N SER A 19 -19.62 -19.69 -10.89
CA SER A 19 -18.47 -19.52 -10.02
C SER A 19 -18.85 -18.49 -8.96
N THR A 20 -19.33 -18.96 -7.81
CA THR A 20 -19.47 -18.11 -6.63
C THR A 20 -18.08 -17.86 -6.05
N SER A 21 -17.40 -16.85 -6.57
CA SER A 21 -16.27 -16.24 -5.88
C SER A 21 -16.85 -15.50 -4.67
N VAL A 22 -16.76 -16.11 -3.49
CA VAL A 22 -16.90 -15.36 -2.24
C VAL A 22 -15.72 -14.40 -2.19
N LEU A 23 -15.93 -13.17 -2.66
CA LEU A 23 -15.10 -12.05 -2.28
C LEU A 23 -15.34 -11.86 -0.78
N ALA A 24 -14.49 -12.49 0.04
CA ALA A 24 -14.29 -12.04 1.40
C ALA A 24 -13.99 -10.55 1.31
N GLY A 25 -14.85 -9.74 1.91
CA GLY A 25 -14.77 -8.30 1.82
C GLY A 25 -13.46 -7.81 2.41
N ASN A 26 -12.48 -7.53 1.57
CA ASN A 26 -11.42 -6.60 1.91
C ASN A 26 -12.03 -5.20 1.77
N THR A 27 -12.76 -4.75 2.79
CA THR A 27 -12.78 -3.31 3.06
C THR A 27 -11.33 -2.93 3.27
N THR A 28 -10.70 -2.30 2.28
CA THR A 28 -9.38 -1.70 2.41
C THR A 28 -9.48 -0.68 3.54
N GLU A 29 -9.21 -1.11 4.77
CA GLU A 29 -9.20 -0.22 5.92
C GLU A 29 -8.10 0.80 5.65
N LYS A 30 -8.52 2.04 5.38
CA LYS A 30 -7.59 3.14 5.16
C LYS A 30 -6.76 3.32 6.44
N LEU A 31 -5.44 3.41 6.31
CA LEU A 31 -4.59 3.70 7.45
C LEU A 31 -4.99 5.04 8.09
N PRO A 32 -4.90 5.16 9.43
CA PRO A 32 -5.12 6.43 10.12
C PRO A 32 -4.16 7.50 9.57
N GLN A 33 -4.62 8.74 9.50
CA GLN A 33 -3.79 9.84 9.00
C GLN A 33 -3.13 10.63 10.12
N ASP A 34 -3.63 10.54 11.35
CA ASP A 34 -2.96 11.11 12.52
C ASP A 34 -1.69 10.32 12.87
N GLU A 35 -0.71 10.99 13.47
CA GLU A 35 0.61 10.45 13.75
C GLU A 35 0.56 9.15 14.55
N GLN A 36 -0.12 9.16 15.70
CA GLN A 36 -0.08 8.03 16.63
C GLN A 36 -0.86 6.82 16.10
N GLY A 37 -2.01 7.05 15.48
CA GLY A 37 -2.79 6.01 14.83
C GLY A 37 -2.02 5.37 13.68
N PHE A 38 -1.34 6.19 12.86
CA PHE A 38 -0.52 5.69 11.77
C PHE A 38 0.67 4.89 12.26
N VAL A 39 1.46 5.42 13.20
CA VAL A 39 2.61 4.75 13.83
C VAL A 39 2.21 3.37 14.37
N THR A 40 1.08 3.31 15.07
CA THR A 40 0.57 2.06 15.66
C THR A 40 0.11 1.05 14.61
N ALA A 41 -0.49 1.51 13.52
CA ALA A 41 -1.01 0.64 12.47
C ALA A 41 0.11 0.15 11.56
N ILE A 42 0.94 1.05 11.01
CA ILE A 42 1.95 0.72 10.02
C ILE A 42 3.13 -0.06 10.61
N GLY A 43 3.46 0.15 11.90
CA GLY A 43 4.51 -0.60 12.59
C GLY A 43 4.25 -2.11 12.71
N LYS A 44 3.04 -2.58 12.39
CA LYS A 44 2.67 -4.01 12.39
C LYS A 44 2.71 -4.65 11.00
N LEU A 45 2.94 -3.85 9.97
CA LEU A 45 2.81 -4.28 8.58
C LEU A 45 4.15 -4.66 7.97
N LYS A 46 4.08 -5.59 7.02
CA LYS A 46 5.19 -5.96 6.13
C LYS A 46 5.23 -5.06 4.89
N ARG A 47 6.36 -5.05 4.17
CA ARG A 47 6.51 -4.25 2.92
C ARG A 47 5.38 -4.46 1.94
N SER A 48 5.01 -5.72 1.70
CA SER A 48 3.97 -6.07 0.73
C SER A 48 2.59 -5.57 1.14
N GLU A 49 2.30 -5.54 2.45
CA GLU A 49 1.05 -5.01 2.99
C GLU A 49 1.01 -3.48 2.92
N ILE A 50 2.15 -2.83 3.19
CA ILE A 50 2.30 -1.38 3.02
C ILE A 50 2.07 -0.99 1.56
N ILE A 51 2.69 -1.67 0.61
CA ILE A 51 2.49 -1.42 -0.83
C ILE A 51 1.04 -1.64 -1.24
N ALA A 52 0.39 -2.69 -0.71
CA ALA A 52 -1.02 -2.95 -1.02
C ALA A 52 -1.97 -1.84 -0.51
N LEU A 53 -1.63 -1.17 0.59
CA LEU A 53 -2.46 -0.13 1.20
C LEU A 53 -2.13 1.29 0.72
N LEU A 54 -0.85 1.60 0.52
CA LEU A 54 -0.34 2.94 0.19
C LEU A 54 0.12 3.09 -1.26
N GLY A 55 0.28 1.98 -1.98
CA GLY A 55 0.98 1.96 -3.28
C GLY A 55 2.50 1.94 -3.12
N GLU A 56 3.21 2.05 -4.23
CA GLU A 56 4.67 2.17 -4.23
C GLU A 56 5.12 3.51 -3.60
N PRO A 57 6.26 3.55 -2.89
CA PRO A 57 6.79 4.80 -2.38
C PRO A 57 7.21 5.74 -3.51
N ALA A 58 7.09 7.05 -3.27
CA ALA A 58 7.55 8.06 -4.22
C ALA A 58 9.08 8.03 -4.41
N ARG A 59 9.81 7.62 -3.37
CA ARG A 59 11.25 7.38 -3.37
C ARG A 59 11.59 6.18 -2.48
N ALA A 60 12.48 5.31 -2.95
CA ALA A 60 13.04 4.22 -2.17
C ALA A 60 14.56 4.18 -2.30
N GLU A 61 15.25 4.09 -1.17
CA GLU A 61 16.70 3.95 -1.09
C GLU A 61 17.03 2.61 -0.44
N ASP A 62 17.54 1.66 -1.22
CA ASP A 62 17.75 0.28 -0.78
C ASP A 62 19.20 -0.01 -0.39
N VAL A 63 19.38 -0.73 0.71
CA VAL A 63 20.63 -1.39 1.09
C VAL A 63 20.55 -2.87 0.71
N LYS A 64 21.46 -3.31 -0.16
CA LYS A 64 21.48 -4.68 -0.70
C LYS A 64 22.74 -5.43 -0.27
N LEU A 65 22.60 -6.72 0.05
CA LEU A 65 23.73 -7.61 0.26
C LEU A 65 24.48 -7.84 -1.07
N LYS A 66 25.81 -7.76 -1.03
CA LYS A 66 26.66 -7.83 -2.24
C LYS A 66 26.60 -9.18 -2.95
N ASP A 67 26.38 -10.26 -2.21
CA ASP A 67 26.43 -11.64 -2.68
C ASP A 67 25.12 -12.11 -3.34
N SER A 68 23.99 -11.71 -2.77
CA SER A 68 22.65 -12.16 -3.13
C SER A 68 21.81 -11.08 -3.80
N GLY A 69 22.20 -9.82 -3.68
CA GLY A 69 21.38 -8.67 -4.10
C GLY A 69 20.13 -8.46 -3.24
N ARG A 70 19.94 -9.26 -2.18
CA ARG A 70 18.79 -9.16 -1.27
C ARG A 70 18.79 -7.80 -0.57
N VAL A 71 17.65 -7.11 -0.61
CA VAL A 71 17.42 -5.88 0.17
C VAL A 71 17.29 -6.25 1.65
N VAL A 72 18.07 -5.59 2.51
CA VAL A 72 18.09 -5.82 3.96
C VAL A 72 17.68 -4.59 4.75
N ALA A 73 17.73 -3.41 4.13
CA ALA A 73 17.13 -2.19 4.66
C ALA A 73 16.66 -1.31 3.50
N SER A 74 15.63 -0.51 3.73
CA SER A 74 15.25 0.56 2.81
C SER A 74 14.76 1.79 3.55
N ILE A 75 14.95 2.96 2.95
CA ILE A 75 14.27 4.20 3.35
C ILE A 75 13.22 4.49 2.29
N TRP A 76 11.95 4.60 2.70
CA TRP A 76 10.81 4.82 1.80
C TRP A 76 10.13 6.14 2.11
N HIS A 77 9.86 6.94 1.07
CA HIS A 77 9.16 8.22 1.20
C HIS A 77 7.78 8.16 0.57
N TYR A 78 6.79 8.58 1.33
CA TYR A 78 5.43 8.85 0.86
C TYR A 78 5.09 10.31 1.06
N HIS A 79 4.24 10.87 0.20
CA HIS A 79 3.89 12.28 0.26
C HIS A 79 2.44 12.50 0.64
N ASN A 80 2.19 13.45 1.55
CA ASN A 80 0.86 13.92 1.92
C ASN A 80 -0.11 12.82 2.40
N ILE A 81 0.41 11.82 3.11
CA ILE A 81 -0.41 10.71 3.64
C ILE A 81 -0.84 10.93 5.10
N ASN A 82 -0.03 11.65 5.88
CA ASN A 82 -0.25 11.91 7.31
C ASN A 82 -0.42 13.39 7.62
N LYS A 83 -1.13 13.68 8.72
CA LYS A 83 -1.44 15.03 9.19
C LYS A 83 -0.89 15.30 10.58
N ASP A 84 -0.50 16.56 10.78
CA ASP A 84 -0.15 17.10 12.08
C ASP A 84 -1.40 17.31 12.98
N PRO A 85 -1.23 17.67 14.27
CA PRO A 85 -2.35 17.95 15.17
C PRO A 85 -3.24 19.13 14.76
N GLN A 86 -2.77 20.01 13.86
CA GLN A 86 -3.53 21.13 13.29
C GLN A 86 -4.31 20.71 12.03
N GLY A 87 -4.11 19.49 11.54
CA GLY A 87 -4.75 18.92 10.36
C GLY A 87 -4.06 19.22 9.04
N ALA A 88 -2.89 19.87 9.04
CA ALA A 88 -2.08 20.08 7.85
C ALA A 88 -1.33 18.80 7.49
N TYR A 89 -1.16 18.54 6.19
CA TYR A 89 -0.41 17.38 5.75
C TYR A 89 1.09 17.59 5.93
N TYR A 90 1.77 16.55 6.42
CA TYR A 90 3.21 16.44 6.28
C TYR A 90 3.55 16.26 4.80
N PRO A 91 4.43 17.10 4.22
CA PRO A 91 4.85 16.92 2.84
C PRO A 91 5.49 15.55 2.59
N THR A 92 6.22 15.00 3.57
CA THR A 92 6.84 13.67 3.47
C THR A 92 6.68 12.87 4.77
N THR A 93 6.35 11.59 4.62
CA THR A 93 6.45 10.56 5.65
C THR A 93 7.51 9.58 5.21
N GLU A 94 8.58 9.48 5.99
CA GLU A 94 9.68 8.54 5.81
C GLU A 94 9.42 7.30 6.65
N LEU A 95 9.64 6.12 6.05
CA LEU A 95 9.64 4.83 6.72
C LEU A 95 11.03 4.21 6.54
N ASP A 96 11.73 3.97 7.64
CA ASP A 96 12.94 3.15 7.63
C ASP A 96 12.54 1.71 7.89
N LEU A 97 12.87 0.83 6.95
CA LEU A 97 12.54 -0.59 7.01
C LEU A 97 13.80 -1.42 7.19
N ILE A 98 13.76 -2.36 8.11
CA ILE A 98 14.78 -3.41 8.28
C ILE A 98 14.14 -4.76 7.94
N ASP A 99 14.82 -5.51 7.08
CA ASP A 99 14.32 -6.73 6.43
C ASP A 99 12.95 -6.56 5.77
N ASP A 100 11.83 -6.75 6.47
CA ASP A 100 10.48 -6.62 5.92
C ASP A 100 9.56 -5.77 6.81
N GLN A 101 10.09 -5.14 7.87
CA GLN A 101 9.31 -4.44 8.88
C GLN A 101 9.75 -2.99 9.02
N VAL A 102 8.82 -2.13 9.42
CA VAL A 102 9.11 -0.73 9.75
C VAL A 102 9.83 -0.66 11.09
N SER A 103 10.97 0.01 11.12
CA SER A 103 11.78 0.25 12.32
C SER A 103 11.70 1.70 12.80
N VAL A 104 11.62 2.67 11.90
CA VAL A 104 11.51 4.09 12.23
C VAL A 104 10.49 4.74 11.30
N ILE A 105 9.75 5.71 11.83
CA ILE A 105 8.84 6.56 11.09
C ILE A 105 9.23 8.01 11.36
N VAL A 106 9.35 8.81 10.31
CA VAL A 106 9.61 10.26 10.43
C VAL A 106 8.57 11.04 9.67
N PHE A 107 7.91 11.98 10.36
CA PHE A 107 7.04 12.97 9.73
C PHE A 107 7.83 14.24 9.46
N LEU A 108 8.09 14.53 8.19
CA LEU A 108 8.97 15.61 7.74
C LEU A 108 8.16 16.81 7.28
N ASN A 109 8.65 18.01 7.62
CA ASN A 109 8.10 19.29 7.18
C ASN A 109 8.74 19.79 5.87
N ASN A 110 9.34 18.88 5.09
CA ASN A 110 9.99 19.13 3.82
C ASN A 110 9.78 17.95 2.84
N ASP A 111 10.38 18.03 1.66
CA ASP A 111 10.29 17.06 0.57
C ASP A 111 11.13 15.78 0.76
N GLY A 112 11.64 15.50 1.96
CA GLY A 112 12.52 14.37 2.22
C GLY A 112 14.00 14.66 1.92
N SER A 113 14.38 15.94 1.85
CA SER A 113 15.78 16.36 1.64
C SER A 113 16.58 16.53 2.94
N ASP A 114 15.90 16.70 4.08
CA ASP A 114 16.54 16.86 5.40
C ASP A 114 15.74 16.16 6.50
N ALA A 115 16.25 15.02 6.96
CA ALA A 115 15.65 14.19 7.99
C ALA A 115 15.68 14.81 9.40
N THR A 116 16.46 15.89 9.62
CA THR A 116 16.62 16.50 10.96
C THR A 116 15.46 17.41 11.38
N SER A 117 14.52 17.68 10.46
CA SER A 117 13.42 18.63 10.66
C SER A 117 12.08 18.00 11.06
N GLY A 118 12.06 16.70 11.35
CA GLY A 118 10.84 15.91 11.54
C GLY A 118 10.55 15.44 12.96
N GLN A 119 9.34 14.89 13.14
CA GLN A 119 8.96 14.11 14.31
C GLN A 119 9.27 12.63 14.08
N THR A 120 10.11 12.05 14.94
CA THR A 120 10.62 10.67 14.79
C THR A 120 10.00 9.73 15.80
N TYR A 121 9.61 8.54 15.34
CA TYR A 121 9.06 7.46 16.15
C TYR A 121 9.82 6.17 15.87
N GLU A 122 10.42 5.60 16.92
CA GLU A 122 11.04 4.27 16.84
C GLU A 122 9.98 3.18 17.09
N ILE A 123 9.97 2.15 16.25
CA ILE A 123 9.11 0.99 16.39
C ILE A 123 9.91 -0.11 17.09
N GLN A 124 9.44 -0.49 18.27
CA GLN A 124 10.04 -1.60 19.00
C GLN A 124 9.78 -2.90 18.21
N PRO A 125 10.81 -3.71 17.93
CA PRO A 125 10.62 -4.99 17.30
C PRO A 125 9.73 -5.86 18.19
N THR A 126 8.69 -6.45 17.60
CA THR A 126 7.86 -7.42 18.34
C THR A 126 8.71 -8.70 18.51
N PRO A 127 8.95 -9.17 19.75
CA PRO A 127 9.78 -10.34 20.02
C PRO A 127 9.18 -11.64 19.49
#